data_AF-A0A7J7LW78-F1
#
_entry.id   AF-A0A7J7LW78-F1
#
_cell.length_a   1.000
_cell.length_b   1.000
_cell.length_c   1.000
_cell.angle_alpha   90.00
_cell.angle_beta   90.00
_cell.angle_gamma   90.00
#
_symmetry.space_group_name_H-M   'P 1'
#
loop_
_entity.id
_entity.type
_entity.pdbx_description
1 polymer ?
#
loop_
_entity_poly.entity_id
_entity_poly.type
_entity_poly.pdbx_seq_one_letter_code
_entity_poly.pdbx_strand_id
1 'polypeptide(L)'
;MSNHTPSHVHAVKNLYSNLKVFIIKECALDGIDIDLEAFESDPGTFSECIGQLITRLKSSKVISYAMVAPFGLSTVQQNYQALWRNYGKIINHVNFQFCAYDKKTTVSQFLEYFDFEVSNYECDKVFVSLKSDSNCGCLSNEGSLRHVKCWKGRGGLLSIDTH
;
A
#
# COMPACT_ATOMS: atom_id res chain seq x y z
N MET A 1 21.89 -2.92 15.98
CA MET A 1 21.18 -4.12 16.44
C MET A 1 19.88 -3.66 17.07
N SER A 2 18.75 -3.88 16.41
CA SER A 2 17.42 -3.57 16.94
C SER A 2 17.06 -4.62 17.99
N ASN A 3 16.89 -4.19 19.25
CA ASN A 3 16.41 -5.04 20.33
C ASN A 3 14.91 -5.27 20.15
N HIS A 4 14.54 -6.42 19.59
CA HIS A 4 13.13 -6.79 19.45
C HIS A 4 12.61 -7.38 20.78
N THR A 5 11.50 -6.85 21.27
CA THR A 5 10.81 -7.45 22.43
C THR A 5 10.22 -8.82 22.02
N PRO A 6 10.26 -9.83 22.90
CA PRO A 6 9.76 -11.19 22.59
C PRO A 6 8.30 -11.24 22.13
N SER A 7 7.47 -10.26 22.51
CA SER A 7 6.05 -10.17 22.16
C SER A 7 5.80 -9.94 20.67
N HIS A 8 6.55 -9.03 20.02
CA HIS A 8 6.34 -8.72 18.60
C HIS A 8 6.72 -9.91 17.70
N VAL A 9 7.81 -10.59 18.03
CA VAL A 9 8.24 -11.80 17.29
C VAL A 9 7.18 -12.90 17.37
N HIS A 10 6.54 -13.06 18.53
CA HIS A 10 5.46 -14.03 18.72
C HIS A 10 4.20 -13.64 17.92
N ALA A 11 3.81 -12.37 17.95
CA ALA A 11 2.66 -11.86 17.19
C ALA A 11 2.82 -12.09 15.67
N VAL A 12 3.98 -11.76 15.09
CA VAL A 12 4.23 -11.98 13.65
C VAL A 12 4.20 -13.48 13.31
N LYS A 13 4.72 -14.35 14.17
CA LYS A 13 4.66 -15.82 13.96
C LYS A 13 3.23 -16.36 13.99
N ASN A 14 2.41 -15.89 14.93
CA ASN A 14 1.01 -16.29 15.03
C ASN A 14 0.21 -15.79 13.80
N LEU A 15 0.37 -14.52 13.44
CA LEU A 15 -0.30 -13.94 12.27
C LEU A 15 0.09 -14.66 10.97
N TYR A 16 1.39 -14.94 10.78
CA TYR A 16 1.87 -15.76 9.66
C TYR A 16 1.20 -17.13 9.62
N SER A 17 1.11 -17.81 10.77
CA SER A 17 0.55 -19.17 10.83
C SER A 17 -0.95 -19.17 10.47
N ASN A 18 -1.70 -18.19 10.99
CA ASN A 18 -3.12 -18.04 10.71
C ASN A 18 -3.38 -17.68 9.24
N LEU A 19 -2.65 -16.68 8.71
CA LEU A 19 -2.80 -16.26 7.31
C LEU A 19 -2.42 -17.38 6.34
N LYS A 20 -1.34 -18.13 6.63
CA LYS A 20 -0.95 -19.26 5.80
C LYS A 20 -2.05 -20.31 5.69
N VAL A 21 -2.70 -20.64 6.80
CA VAL A 21 -3.81 -21.60 6.79
C VAL A 21 -4.98 -21.05 5.96
N PHE A 22 -5.39 -19.81 6.22
CA PHE A 22 -6.50 -19.16 5.50
C PHE A 22 -6.26 -19.08 3.98
N ILE A 23 -5.11 -18.55 3.57
CA ILE A 23 -4.76 -18.36 2.16
C ILE A 23 -4.71 -19.69 1.41
N ILE A 24 -4.01 -20.69 1.97
CA ILE A 24 -3.78 -21.97 1.27
C ILE A 24 -5.03 -22.84 1.24
N LYS A 25 -5.81 -22.86 2.33
CA LYS A 25 -6.90 -23.83 2.48
C LYS A 25 -8.28 -23.27 2.14
N GLU A 26 -8.52 -22.01 2.46
CA GLU A 26 -9.88 -21.45 2.42
C GLU A 26 -10.14 -20.62 1.16
N CYS A 27 -9.11 -19.98 0.60
CA CYS A 27 -9.34 -18.94 -0.42
C CYS A 27 -8.44 -19.00 -1.67
N ALA A 28 -7.43 -19.86 -1.71
CA ALA A 28 -6.47 -19.99 -2.82
C ALA A 28 -5.97 -18.63 -3.35
N LEU A 29 -5.65 -17.70 -2.44
CA LEU A 29 -5.24 -16.34 -2.79
C LEU A 29 -3.77 -16.28 -3.18
N ASP A 30 -3.44 -15.47 -4.19
CA ASP A 30 -2.06 -15.31 -4.68
C ASP A 30 -1.26 -14.24 -3.92
N GLY A 31 -1.92 -13.44 -3.09
CA GLY A 31 -1.33 -12.25 -2.50
C GLY A 31 -2.05 -11.68 -1.30
N ILE A 32 -1.46 -10.64 -0.73
CA ILE A 32 -2.05 -9.81 0.32
C ILE A 32 -1.92 -8.33 -0.05
N ASP A 33 -2.86 -7.52 0.44
CA ASP A 33 -2.78 -6.07 0.46
C ASP A 33 -2.76 -5.60 1.92
N ILE A 34 -1.84 -4.71 2.28
CA ILE A 34 -1.72 -4.16 3.62
C ILE A 34 -2.44 -2.81 3.63
N ASP A 35 -3.64 -2.80 4.20
CA ASP A 35 -4.53 -1.63 4.31
C ASP A 35 -4.84 -1.31 5.78
N LEU A 36 -3.79 -1.04 6.54
CA LEU A 36 -3.87 -0.57 7.93
C LEU A 36 -3.84 0.96 7.98
N GLU A 37 -4.81 1.56 8.67
CA GLU A 37 -4.94 3.01 8.78
C GLU A 37 -4.80 3.54 10.22
N ALA A 38 -4.91 2.65 11.21
CA ALA A 38 -4.78 2.95 12.64
C ALA A 38 -3.57 2.24 13.23
N PHE A 39 -2.72 2.98 13.95
CA PHE A 39 -1.45 2.49 14.47
C PHE A 39 -1.34 2.74 15.96
N GLU A 40 -1.14 1.67 16.72
CA GLU A 40 -0.80 1.74 18.15
C GLU A 40 0.72 1.70 18.39
N SER A 41 1.50 1.44 17.32
CA SER A 41 2.95 1.30 17.37
C SER A 41 3.65 2.42 16.60
N ASP A 42 4.94 2.61 16.89
CA ASP A 42 5.80 3.50 16.10
C ASP A 42 6.08 2.93 14.69
N PRO A 43 6.48 3.78 13.72
CA PRO A 43 6.80 3.38 12.35
C PRO A 43 7.86 2.29 12.20
N GLY A 44 8.83 2.23 13.11
CA GLY A 44 9.87 1.19 13.11
C GLY A 44 9.29 -0.17 13.46
N THR A 45 8.51 -0.23 14.54
CA THR A 45 7.80 -1.45 14.96
C THR A 45 6.82 -1.92 13.88
N PHE A 46 6.02 -1.01 13.31
CA PHE A 46 5.11 -1.32 12.21
C PHE A 46 5.87 -1.91 11.00
N SER A 47 6.89 -1.18 10.53
CA SER A 47 7.71 -1.58 9.38
C SER A 47 8.30 -2.97 9.58
N GLU A 48 8.81 -3.27 10.77
CA GLU A 48 9.45 -4.53 11.06
C GLU A 48 8.45 -5.69 11.09
N CYS A 49 7.33 -5.51 11.78
CA CYS A 49 6.30 -6.53 11.91
C CYS A 49 5.71 -6.92 10.55
N ILE A 50 5.31 -5.93 9.75
CA ILE A 50 4.73 -6.16 8.43
C ILE A 50 5.79 -6.66 7.44
N GLY A 51 6.99 -6.09 7.47
CA GLY A 51 8.09 -6.52 6.62
C GLY A 51 8.48 -7.99 6.83
N GLN A 52 8.60 -8.42 8.09
CA GLN A 52 8.86 -9.84 8.41
C GLN A 52 7.71 -10.75 7.99
N LEU A 53 6.45 -10.30 8.12
CA LEU A 53 5.29 -11.07 7.68
C LEU A 53 5.33 -11.33 6.17
N ILE A 54 5.46 -10.27 5.36
CA ILE A 54 5.53 -10.37 3.89
C ILE A 54 6.71 -11.26 3.48
N THR A 55 7.87 -11.04 4.11
CA THR A 55 9.08 -11.85 3.85
C THR A 55 8.80 -13.33 4.05
N ARG A 56 8.21 -13.73 5.18
CA ARG A 56 7.93 -15.14 5.50
C ARG A 56 6.90 -15.76 4.56
N LEU A 57 5.84 -15.02 4.21
CA LEU A 57 4.81 -15.49 3.29
C LEU A 57 5.40 -15.74 1.89
N LYS A 58 6.21 -14.80 1.38
CA LYS A 58 6.86 -14.94 0.07
C LYS A 58 7.94 -16.02 0.06
N SER A 59 8.82 -16.06 1.06
CA SER A 59 9.90 -17.06 1.12
C SER A 59 9.35 -18.48 1.22
N SER A 60 8.18 -18.63 1.85
CA SER A 60 7.47 -19.91 1.99
C SER A 60 6.55 -20.21 0.82
N LYS A 61 6.55 -19.37 -0.23
CA LYS A 61 5.69 -19.48 -1.43
C LYS A 61 4.20 -19.58 -1.12
N VAL A 62 3.78 -18.98 0.00
CA VAL A 62 2.37 -18.88 0.39
C VAL A 62 1.67 -17.83 -0.47
N ILE A 63 2.40 -16.75 -0.79
CA ILE A 63 1.96 -15.70 -1.70
C ILE A 63 3.04 -15.44 -2.73
N SER A 64 2.63 -15.01 -3.92
CA SER A 64 3.51 -14.50 -4.97
C SER A 64 3.54 -12.97 -5.00
N TYR A 65 2.50 -12.33 -4.46
CA TYR A 65 2.25 -10.91 -4.63
C TYR A 65 1.94 -10.20 -3.31
N ALA A 66 2.40 -8.96 -3.16
CA ALA A 66 2.12 -8.12 -2.00
C ALA A 66 1.93 -6.66 -2.41
N MET A 67 0.85 -6.04 -1.93
CA MET A 67 0.57 -4.61 -2.07
C MET A 67 0.54 -3.93 -0.70
N VAL A 68 0.64 -2.61 -0.71
CA VAL A 68 0.38 -1.75 0.43
C VAL A 68 -0.51 -0.58 0.00
N ALA A 69 -1.43 -0.14 0.83
CA ALA A 69 -2.43 0.88 0.48
C ALA A 69 -2.33 2.15 1.35
N PRO A 70 -1.22 2.92 1.28
CA PRO A 70 -1.08 4.16 2.04
C PRO A 70 -2.02 5.26 1.50
N PHE A 71 -2.20 6.29 2.33
CA PHE A 71 -2.77 7.57 1.91
C PHE A 71 -2.08 8.74 2.63
N GLY A 72 -2.36 9.97 2.18
CA GLY A 72 -1.60 11.17 2.52
C GLY A 72 -1.72 11.70 3.96
N LEU A 73 -2.33 10.98 4.91
CA LEU A 73 -2.28 11.38 6.32
C LEU A 73 -0.90 11.13 6.91
N SER A 74 -0.41 12.08 7.71
CA SER A 74 0.98 12.08 8.19
C SER A 74 1.38 10.83 8.98
N THR A 75 0.50 10.28 9.82
CA THR A 75 0.77 9.06 10.59
C THR A 75 0.80 7.82 9.71
N VAL A 76 -0.17 7.66 8.80
CA VAL A 76 -0.22 6.57 7.82
C VAL A 76 1.01 6.61 6.94
N GLN A 77 1.30 7.78 6.38
CA GLN A 77 2.41 7.99 5.47
C GLN A 77 3.75 7.69 6.13
N GLN A 78 3.99 8.12 7.36
CA GLN A 78 5.23 7.80 8.09
C GLN A 78 5.43 6.30 8.28
N ASN A 79 4.36 5.56 8.62
CA ASN A 79 4.41 4.11 8.80
C ASN A 79 4.73 3.39 7.48
N TYR A 80 4.00 3.70 6.40
CA TYR A 80 4.23 3.05 5.10
C TYR A 80 5.53 3.47 4.42
N GLN A 81 6.00 4.71 4.60
CA GLN A 81 7.32 5.11 4.11
C GLN A 81 8.45 4.38 4.86
N ALA A 82 8.31 4.16 6.17
CA ALA A 82 9.27 3.35 6.93
C ALA A 82 9.29 1.91 6.41
N LEU A 83 8.11 1.31 6.19
CA LEU A 83 7.97 -0.01 5.60
C LEU A 83 8.61 -0.07 4.19
N TRP A 84 8.30 0.89 3.32
CA TRP A 84 8.82 0.94 1.96
C TRP A 84 10.34 1.07 1.94
N ARG A 85 10.92 1.97 2.73
CA ARG A 85 12.38 2.16 2.79
C ARG A 85 13.11 0.87 3.21
N ASN A 86 12.53 0.10 4.12
CA ASN A 86 13.15 -1.10 4.67
C ASN A 86 12.85 -2.37 3.85
N TYR A 87 11.66 -2.46 3.26
CA TYR A 87 11.10 -3.69 2.66
C TYR A 87 10.50 -3.48 1.25
N GLY A 88 10.66 -2.32 0.61
CA GLY A 88 10.07 -2.02 -0.71
C GLY A 88 10.41 -3.03 -1.80
N LYS A 89 11.60 -3.64 -1.74
CA LYS A 89 12.04 -4.69 -2.70
C LYS A 89 11.15 -5.94 -2.70
N ILE A 90 10.48 -6.25 -1.59
CA ILE A 90 9.58 -7.39 -1.50
C ILE A 90 8.11 -6.99 -1.64
N ILE A 91 7.82 -5.71 -1.84
CA ILE A 91 6.47 -5.20 -2.10
C ILE A 91 6.35 -5.03 -3.62
N ASN A 92 5.29 -5.59 -4.20
CA ASN A 92 5.13 -5.54 -5.65
C ASN A 92 4.68 -4.15 -6.09
N HIS A 93 3.70 -3.58 -5.41
CA HIS A 93 3.08 -2.31 -5.77
C HIS A 93 2.51 -1.57 -4.55
N VAL A 94 2.28 -0.28 -4.72
CA VAL A 94 1.69 0.64 -3.74
C VAL A 94 0.35 1.13 -4.31
N ASN A 95 -0.76 0.72 -3.71
CA ASN A 95 -2.11 1.13 -4.08
C ASN A 95 -2.46 2.44 -3.36
N PHE A 96 -1.90 3.57 -3.80
CA PHE A 96 -2.03 4.82 -3.05
C PHE A 96 -3.48 5.35 -3.14
N GLN A 97 -4.11 5.56 -1.98
CA GLN A 97 -5.52 5.93 -1.90
C GLN A 97 -5.72 7.45 -2.09
N PHE A 98 -5.59 7.92 -3.34
CA PHE A 98 -5.84 9.34 -3.68
C PHE A 98 -7.27 9.81 -3.39
N CYS A 99 -8.21 8.88 -3.19
CA CYS A 99 -9.58 9.20 -2.81
C CYS A 99 -9.74 9.65 -1.35
N ALA A 100 -8.71 9.52 -0.52
CA ALA A 100 -8.70 10.07 0.83
C ALA A 100 -8.51 11.60 0.85
N TYR A 101 -8.08 12.22 -0.26
CA TYR A 101 -7.99 13.68 -0.37
C TYR A 101 -9.38 14.33 -0.47
N ASP A 102 -9.45 15.61 -0.07
CA ASP A 102 -10.70 16.37 0.00
C ASP A 102 -11.42 16.42 -1.36
N LYS A 103 -12.76 16.41 -1.35
CA LYS A 103 -13.59 16.50 -2.56
C LYS A 103 -13.39 17.77 -3.38
N LYS A 104 -12.81 18.80 -2.79
CA LYS A 104 -12.46 20.07 -3.44
C LYS A 104 -11.06 20.06 -4.06
N THR A 105 -10.33 18.94 -3.98
CA THR A 105 -9.01 18.79 -4.60
C THR A 105 -9.12 19.04 -6.10
N THR A 106 -8.44 20.08 -6.56
CA THR A 106 -8.39 20.42 -7.99
C THR A 106 -7.48 19.46 -8.75
N VAL A 107 -7.58 19.44 -10.08
CA VAL A 107 -6.67 18.65 -10.93
C VAL A 107 -5.20 19.01 -10.68
N SER A 108 -4.87 20.30 -10.50
CA SER A 108 -3.50 20.73 -10.24
C SER A 108 -2.98 20.20 -8.90
N GLN A 109 -3.78 20.31 -7.84
CA GLN A 109 -3.42 19.79 -6.52
C GLN A 109 -3.27 18.27 -6.53
N PHE A 110 -4.15 17.56 -7.24
CA PHE A 110 -4.02 16.11 -7.42
C PHE A 110 -2.69 15.74 -8.09
N LEU A 111 -2.27 16.48 -9.12
CA LEU A 111 -0.99 16.25 -9.80
C LEU A 111 0.21 16.52 -8.88
N GLU A 112 0.14 17.59 -8.08
CA GLU A 112 1.17 17.89 -7.08
C GLU A 112 1.29 16.79 -6.02
N TYR A 113 0.16 16.31 -5.49
CA TYR A 113 0.15 15.17 -4.56
C TYR A 113 0.68 13.91 -5.23
N PHE A 114 0.26 13.64 -6.46
CA PHE A 114 0.73 12.49 -7.20
C PHE A 114 2.25 12.49 -7.41
N ASP A 115 2.82 13.61 -7.88
CA ASP A 115 4.26 13.74 -8.08
C ASP A 115 5.02 13.59 -6.75
N PHE A 116 4.45 14.11 -5.66
CA PHE A 116 4.99 13.92 -4.31
C PHE A 116 5.01 12.44 -3.90
N GLU A 117 3.92 11.70 -4.11
CA GLU A 117 3.86 10.28 -3.70
C GLU A 117 4.70 9.36 -4.58
N VAL A 118 4.79 9.63 -5.87
CA VAL A 118 5.71 8.93 -6.76
C VAL A 118 7.16 9.09 -6.31
N SER A 119 7.54 10.26 -5.78
CA SER A 119 8.87 10.47 -5.22
C SER A 119 9.15 9.65 -3.95
N ASN A 120 8.11 9.23 -3.23
CA ASN A 120 8.21 8.44 -1.99
C ASN A 120 8.31 6.93 -2.23
N TYR A 121 7.76 6.41 -3.34
CA TYR A 121 7.47 4.98 -3.52
C TYR A 121 8.00 4.34 -4.82
N GLU A 122 8.85 5.02 -5.60
CA GLU A 122 9.29 4.60 -6.94
C GLU A 122 8.13 4.57 -7.97
N CYS A 123 8.29 5.29 -9.08
CA CYS A 123 7.22 5.59 -10.04
C CYS A 123 6.52 4.36 -10.65
N ASP A 124 7.26 3.28 -10.91
CA ASP A 124 6.74 2.05 -11.52
C ASP A 124 5.97 1.16 -10.53
N LYS A 125 6.01 1.50 -9.23
CA LYS A 125 5.39 0.73 -8.16
C LYS A 125 4.08 1.33 -7.69
N VAL A 126 3.83 2.62 -7.91
CA VAL A 126 2.60 3.29 -7.47
C VAL A 126 1.46 3.07 -8.44
N PHE A 127 0.36 2.50 -7.95
CA PHE A 127 -0.94 2.46 -8.61
C PHE A 127 -1.79 3.62 -8.12
N VAL A 128 -2.48 4.26 -9.05
CA VAL A 128 -3.54 5.23 -8.73
C VAL A 128 -4.82 4.44 -8.48
N SER A 129 -5.38 4.52 -7.29
CA SER A 129 -6.71 3.98 -6.99
C SER A 129 -7.81 4.92 -7.47
N LEU A 130 -8.76 4.37 -8.25
CA LEU A 130 -10.05 5.00 -8.50
C LEU A 130 -11.13 4.28 -7.68
N LYS A 131 -11.94 4.97 -6.86
CA LYS A 131 -13.20 4.36 -6.37
C LYS A 131 -14.30 4.54 -7.40
N SER A 132 -15.13 3.51 -7.52
CA SER A 132 -16.30 3.48 -8.40
C SER A 132 -17.51 4.27 -7.89
N ASP A 133 -17.49 4.71 -6.63
CA ASP A 133 -18.55 5.53 -6.05
C ASP A 133 -18.29 7.04 -6.25
N SER A 134 -19.35 7.84 -6.29
CA SER A 134 -19.29 9.29 -6.57
C SER A 134 -18.62 10.11 -5.46
N ASN A 135 -17.94 9.47 -4.50
CA ASN A 135 -17.36 10.10 -3.33
C ASN A 135 -15.84 10.31 -3.41
N CYS A 136 -15.16 9.79 -4.44
CA CYS A 136 -13.76 10.16 -4.70
C CYS A 136 -13.66 11.61 -5.17
N GLY A 137 -12.90 12.41 -4.43
CA GLY A 137 -12.73 13.84 -4.71
C GLY A 137 -12.05 14.20 -6.02
N CYS A 138 -11.25 13.30 -6.58
CA CYS A 138 -10.19 13.72 -7.51
C CYS A 138 -10.39 13.27 -8.96
N LEU A 139 -11.34 12.36 -9.24
CA LEU A 139 -11.33 11.54 -10.47
C LEU A 139 -12.63 11.55 -11.28
N SER A 140 -13.64 12.32 -10.87
CA SER A 140 -14.89 12.49 -11.62
C SER A 140 -14.78 13.45 -12.81
N ASN A 141 -13.61 14.05 -13.07
CA ASN A 141 -13.41 15.02 -14.14
C ASN A 141 -12.50 14.47 -15.26
N GLU A 142 -12.77 14.88 -16.52
CA GLU A 142 -12.05 14.40 -17.70
C GLU A 142 -10.54 14.72 -17.69
N GLY A 143 -10.13 15.76 -16.97
CA GLY A 143 -8.75 16.21 -16.85
C GLY A 143 -7.86 15.20 -16.12
N SER A 144 -8.37 14.62 -15.03
CA SER A 144 -7.68 13.57 -14.29
C SER A 144 -7.56 12.27 -15.12
N LEU A 145 -8.60 11.89 -15.87
CA LEU A 145 -8.58 10.71 -16.75
C LEU A 145 -7.58 10.84 -17.92
N ARG A 146 -7.41 12.06 -18.48
CA ARG A 146 -6.38 12.31 -19.52
C ARG A 146 -4.96 12.15 -18.96
N HIS A 147 -4.72 12.53 -17.70
CA HIS A 147 -3.41 12.37 -17.07
C HIS A 147 -3.10 10.92 -16.73
N VAL A 148 -4.09 10.14 -16.27
CA VAL A 148 -3.95 8.67 -16.14
C VAL A 148 -3.52 8.03 -17.47
N LYS A 149 -4.02 8.52 -18.61
CA LYS A 149 -3.57 8.04 -19.94
C LYS A 149 -2.12 8.41 -20.26
N CYS A 150 -1.70 9.65 -19.99
CA CYS A 150 -0.28 10.06 -20.16
C CYS A 150 0.66 9.25 -19.26
N TRP A 151 0.21 8.90 -18.06
CA TRP A 151 0.93 8.09 -17.09
C TRP A 151 1.05 6.61 -17.47
N LYS A 152 0.04 6.02 -18.12
CA LYS A 152 0.18 4.68 -18.72
C LYS A 152 1.34 4.63 -19.74
N GLY A 153 1.63 5.77 -20.38
CA GLY A 153 2.80 5.94 -21.26
C GLY A 153 4.15 6.00 -20.54
N ARG A 154 4.17 6.16 -19.21
CA ARG A 154 5.38 6.18 -18.35
C ARG A 154 5.57 4.89 -17.53
N GLY A 155 4.81 3.84 -17.81
CA GLY A 155 4.90 2.54 -17.12
C GLY A 155 3.99 2.40 -15.89
N GLY A 156 3.13 3.38 -15.65
CA GLY A 156 2.18 3.36 -14.56
C GLY A 156 0.95 2.46 -14.79
N LEU A 157 0.44 1.86 -13.71
CA LEU A 157 -0.61 0.83 -13.72
C LEU A 157 -1.80 1.23 -12.82
N LEU A 158 -2.99 1.32 -13.40
CA LEU A 158 -4.21 1.81 -12.72
C LEU A 158 -4.82 0.71 -11.84
N SER A 159 -5.15 1.03 -10.59
CA SER A 159 -6.03 0.20 -9.76
C SER A 159 -7.43 0.80 -9.72
N ILE A 160 -8.45 -0.05 -9.74
CA ILE A 160 -9.84 0.36 -9.53
C ILE A 160 -10.34 -0.40 -8.31
N ASP A 161 -10.64 0.33 -7.24
CA ASP A 161 -11.10 -0.23 -5.99
C ASP A 161 -12.61 -0.06 -5.89
N THR A 162 -13.35 -1.16 -5.84
CA THR A 162 -14.81 -1.16 -5.66
C THR A 162 -15.10 -1.56 -4.22
N HIS A 163 -15.06 -0.60 -3.28
CA HIS A 163 -15.57 -0.83 -1.92
C HIS A 163 -17.09 -0.65 -1.87
#